data_AF-A0A2E5Y7Z6-F1
#
_entry.id   AF-A0A2E5Y7Z6-F1
#
_cell.length_a   1.000
_cell.length_b   1.000
_cell.length_c   1.000
_cell.angle_alpha   90.00
_cell.angle_beta   90.00
_cell.angle_gamma   90.00
#
_symmetry.space_group_name_H-M   'P 1'
#
loop_
_entity.id
_entity.type
_entity.pdbx_description
1 polymer ?
#
loop_
_entity_poly.entity_id
_entity_poly.type
_entity_poly.pdbx_seq_one_letter_code
_entity_poly.pdbx_strand_id
1 'polypeptide(L)'
;MLRFISTGLLCAASFISTHTFAASVSFDFMPHQSEVITNFTIFPIKATCLISLQNEQDNATLHVKALRREGTINNFPLKKGDEIDVTVHHGETITLSAQAAAQVEFTNTSDIPVKAMCHT
;
A
#
# COMPACT_ATOMS: atom_id res chain seq x y z
N MET A 1 61.67 -5.02 -35.02
CA MET A 1 60.71 -4.14 -35.71
C MET A 1 59.71 -3.65 -34.67
N LEU A 2 59.68 -2.34 -34.44
CA LEU A 2 58.85 -1.67 -33.43
C LEU A 2 57.69 -0.95 -34.14
N ARG A 3 56.45 -1.28 -33.76
CA ARG A 3 55.17 -0.55 -33.99
C ARG A 3 54.07 -1.44 -33.38
N PHE A 4 53.11 -0.95 -32.59
CA PHE A 4 52.16 0.11 -32.89
C PHE A 4 51.74 0.89 -31.64
N ILE A 5 51.49 2.18 -31.84
CA ILE A 5 50.75 3.08 -30.95
C ILE A 5 49.27 2.74 -31.08
N SER A 6 48.54 2.64 -29.97
CA SER A 6 47.10 2.92 -29.97
C SER A 6 46.68 3.56 -28.65
N THR A 7 46.46 4.86 -28.73
CA THR A 7 45.70 5.70 -27.81
C THR A 7 44.22 5.34 -27.87
N GLY A 8 43.50 5.32 -26.73
CA GLY A 8 42.05 5.14 -26.74
C GLY A 8 41.39 5.08 -25.36
N LEU A 9 41.47 6.19 -24.63
CA LEU A 9 40.67 6.50 -23.44
C LEU A 9 39.16 6.52 -23.79
N LEU A 10 38.29 5.95 -22.95
CA LEU A 10 36.94 6.45 -22.59
C LEU A 10 36.14 5.36 -21.84
N CYS A 11 36.32 5.25 -20.52
CA CYS A 11 35.30 4.66 -19.66
C CYS A 11 34.21 5.71 -19.43
N ALA A 12 33.19 5.73 -20.27
CA ALA A 12 31.94 6.42 -19.97
C ALA A 12 31.24 5.62 -18.87
N ALA A 13 31.35 6.07 -17.61
CA ALA A 13 30.52 5.56 -16.52
C ALA A 13 29.09 6.05 -16.76
N SER A 14 28.27 5.22 -17.40
CA SER A 14 26.84 5.44 -17.50
C SER A 14 26.24 5.34 -16.09
N PHE A 15 25.91 6.46 -15.48
CA PHE A 15 25.05 6.47 -14.29
C PHE A 15 23.65 6.02 -14.73
N ILE A 16 23.36 4.73 -14.55
CA ILE A 16 21.99 4.22 -14.70
C ILE A 16 21.23 4.69 -13.45
N SER A 17 20.53 5.82 -13.55
CA SER A 17 19.50 6.17 -12.57
C SER A 17 18.36 5.18 -12.70
N THR A 18 18.30 4.22 -11.78
CA THR A 18 17.12 3.36 -11.63
C THR A 18 16.01 4.18 -10.99
N HIS A 19 15.13 4.75 -11.81
CA HIS A 19 13.87 5.30 -11.33
C HIS A 19 12.93 4.13 -11.01
N THR A 20 12.88 3.71 -9.74
CA THR A 20 11.87 2.78 -9.27
C THR A 20 10.52 3.48 -9.26
N PHE A 21 9.63 3.10 -10.18
CA PHE A 21 8.22 3.47 -10.11
C PHE A 21 7.60 2.75 -8.92
N ALA A 22 7.42 3.45 -7.80
CA ALA A 22 6.56 2.96 -6.73
C ALA A 22 5.13 2.91 -7.27
N ALA A 23 4.50 1.74 -7.25
CA ALA A 23 3.11 1.61 -7.67
C ALA A 23 2.20 2.22 -6.61
N SER A 24 1.48 3.27 -6.98
CA SER A 24 0.43 3.86 -6.15
C SER A 24 -0.92 3.26 -6.52
N VAL A 25 -1.73 2.93 -5.51
CA VAL A 25 -3.12 2.49 -5.69
C VAL A 25 -4.03 3.32 -4.80
N SER A 26 -5.20 3.69 -5.32
CA SER A 26 -6.23 4.41 -4.56
C SER A 26 -7.40 3.48 -4.28
N PHE A 27 -7.90 3.51 -3.05
CA PHE A 27 -9.12 2.84 -2.65
C PHE A 27 -10.12 3.87 -2.16
N ASP A 28 -11.37 3.74 -2.59
CA ASP A 28 -12.47 4.58 -2.16
C ASP A 28 -13.47 3.71 -1.40
N PHE A 29 -13.67 3.99 -0.12
CA PHE A 29 -14.63 3.29 0.74
C PHE A 29 -15.86 4.17 0.95
N MET A 30 -16.93 3.88 0.21
CA MET A 30 -18.18 4.63 0.29
C MET A 30 -18.91 4.34 1.62
N PRO A 31 -19.70 5.30 2.14
CA PRO A 31 -20.47 5.11 3.37
C PRO A 31 -21.32 3.84 3.34
N HIS A 32 -21.25 3.06 4.41
CA HIS A 32 -22.04 1.82 4.62
C HIS A 32 -21.82 0.74 3.54
N GLN A 33 -20.69 0.78 2.83
CA GLN A 33 -20.33 -0.20 1.80
C GLN A 33 -19.11 -1.00 2.19
N SER A 34 -19.07 -2.24 1.68
CA SER A 34 -17.99 -3.20 1.89
C SER A 34 -17.18 -3.39 0.61
N GLU A 35 -15.86 -3.37 0.74
CA GLU A 35 -14.91 -3.58 -0.35
C GLU A 35 -13.93 -4.69 0.02
N VAL A 36 -13.73 -5.64 -0.90
CA VAL A 36 -12.78 -6.75 -0.70
C VAL A 36 -11.48 -6.46 -1.44
N ILE A 37 -10.41 -6.32 -0.69
CA ILE A 37 -9.07 -6.07 -1.21
C ILE A 37 -8.25 -7.36 -1.13
N THR A 38 -7.59 -7.69 -2.24
CA THR A 38 -6.77 -8.90 -2.37
C THR A 38 -5.34 -8.54 -2.77
N ASN A 39 -4.34 -9.10 -2.07
CA ASN A 39 -2.97 -9.12 -2.57
C ASN A 39 -2.84 -10.20 -3.66
N PHE A 40 -2.97 -9.79 -4.93
CA PHE A 40 -2.86 -10.71 -6.08
C PHE A 40 -1.41 -11.08 -6.42
N THR A 41 -0.41 -10.48 -5.76
CA THR A 41 0.99 -10.80 -6.03
C THR A 41 1.37 -12.15 -5.42
N ILE A 42 2.46 -12.73 -5.93
CA ILE A 42 3.00 -14.00 -5.43
C ILE A 42 3.88 -13.83 -4.18
N PHE A 43 4.12 -12.60 -3.73
CA PHE A 43 4.96 -12.25 -2.59
C PHE A 43 4.18 -11.40 -1.56
N PRO A 44 4.65 -11.31 -0.31
CA PRO A 44 4.03 -10.42 0.67
C PRO A 44 4.24 -8.96 0.27
N ILE A 45 3.21 -8.13 0.39
CA ILE A 45 3.33 -6.68 0.20
C ILE A 45 3.27 -5.98 1.55
N LYS A 46 3.96 -4.84 1.63
CA LYS A 46 3.76 -3.84 2.67
C LYS A 46 3.38 -2.56 1.95
N ALA A 47 2.36 -1.86 2.43
CA ALA A 47 1.90 -0.61 1.86
C ALA A 47 1.76 0.46 2.96
N THR A 48 2.02 1.70 2.59
CA THR A 48 1.76 2.89 3.41
C THR A 48 0.67 3.68 2.72
N CYS A 49 -0.44 3.93 3.43
CA CYS A 49 -1.62 4.58 2.89
C CYS A 49 -1.88 5.91 3.58
N LEU A 50 -2.00 6.97 2.80
CA LEU A 50 -2.46 8.28 3.27
C LEU A 50 -3.98 8.35 3.19
N ILE A 51 -4.63 8.68 4.31
CA ILE A 51 -6.08 8.81 4.42
C ILE A 51 -6.51 10.24 4.07
N SER A 52 -7.58 10.35 3.29
CA SER A 52 -8.25 11.61 2.98
C SER A 52 -9.75 11.47 3.26
N LEU A 53 -10.25 12.36 4.10
CA LEU A 53 -11.67 12.55 4.40
C LEU A 53 -12.15 13.90 3.84
N GLN A 54 -13.47 14.13 3.82
CA GLN A 54 -14.04 15.37 3.29
C GLN A 54 -13.61 16.61 4.07
N ASN A 55 -13.63 16.56 5.41
CA ASN A 55 -13.15 17.65 6.26
C ASN A 55 -11.99 17.18 7.16
N GLU A 56 -11.14 18.13 7.59
CA GLU A 56 -9.93 17.82 8.39
C GLU A 56 -10.25 17.36 9.83
N GLN A 57 -11.39 17.80 10.37
CA GLN A 57 -11.84 17.47 11.73
C GLN A 57 -12.63 16.16 11.79
N ASP A 58 -12.99 15.59 10.64
CA ASP A 58 -13.76 14.37 10.59
C ASP A 58 -12.91 13.15 10.97
N ASN A 59 -13.60 12.11 11.42
CA ASN A 59 -13.06 10.77 11.49
C ASN A 59 -14.04 9.78 10.86
N ALA A 60 -13.54 8.61 10.48
CA ALA A 60 -14.35 7.53 9.95
C ALA A 60 -13.92 6.21 10.57
N THR A 61 -14.84 5.26 10.67
CA THR A 61 -14.53 3.91 11.17
C THR A 61 -14.61 2.93 10.02
N LEU A 62 -13.52 2.19 9.80
CA LEU A 62 -13.47 1.05 8.90
C LEU A 62 -13.51 -0.22 9.73
N HIS A 63 -14.60 -0.98 9.60
CA HIS A 63 -14.66 -2.35 10.11
C HIS A 63 -13.90 -3.27 9.16
N VAL A 64 -12.91 -3.99 9.68
CA VAL A 64 -12.00 -4.82 8.89
C VAL A 64 -12.19 -6.27 9.26
N LYS A 65 -12.37 -7.13 8.26
CA LYS A 65 -12.46 -8.58 8.42
C LYS A 65 -11.45 -9.31 7.56
N ALA A 66 -10.59 -10.11 8.18
CA ALA A 66 -9.63 -10.93 7.47
C ALA A 66 -10.29 -12.20 6.90
N LEU A 67 -10.52 -12.23 5.59
CA LEU A 67 -11.20 -13.34 4.92
C LEU A 67 -10.26 -14.51 4.61
N ARG A 68 -8.99 -14.22 4.30
CA ARG A 68 -8.02 -15.24 3.88
C ARG A 68 -6.58 -14.81 4.19
N ARG A 69 -5.76 -15.79 4.61
CA ARG A 69 -4.35 -15.63 5.01
C ARG A 69 -4.19 -14.57 6.11
N GLU A 70 -2.96 -14.12 6.31
CA GLU A 70 -2.57 -13.23 7.39
C GLU A 70 -2.03 -11.91 6.83
N GLY A 71 -2.10 -10.88 7.66
CA GLY A 71 -1.60 -9.55 7.36
C GLY A 71 -1.48 -8.71 8.62
N THR A 72 -1.27 -7.41 8.45
CA THR A 72 -1.25 -6.46 9.56
C THR A 72 -1.90 -5.15 9.18
N ILE A 73 -2.54 -4.47 10.13
CA ILE A 73 -2.92 -3.06 10.04
C ILE A 73 -2.26 -2.31 11.21
N ASN A 74 -1.46 -1.29 10.93
CA ASN A 74 -0.71 -0.54 11.94
C ASN A 74 0.05 -1.47 12.90
N ASN A 75 0.73 -2.47 12.33
CA ASN A 75 1.44 -3.54 13.04
C ASN A 75 0.56 -4.49 13.88
N PHE A 76 -0.75 -4.28 13.98
CA PHE A 76 -1.68 -5.24 14.59
C PHE A 76 -1.86 -6.44 13.65
N PRO A 77 -1.49 -7.66 14.09
CA PRO A 77 -1.62 -8.85 13.25
C PRO A 77 -3.09 -9.24 13.08
N LEU A 78 -3.46 -9.59 11.86
CA LEU A 78 -4.77 -10.14 11.51
C LEU A 78 -4.60 -11.50 10.87
N LYS A 79 -5.34 -12.48 11.37
CA LYS A 79 -5.47 -13.83 10.81
C LYS A 79 -6.88 -14.06 10.30
N LYS A 80 -7.06 -15.08 9.46
CA LYS A 80 -8.38 -15.42 8.93
C LYS A 80 -9.42 -15.55 10.05
N GLY A 81 -10.53 -14.81 9.90
CA GLY A 81 -11.63 -14.76 10.86
C GLY A 81 -11.52 -13.65 11.89
N ASP A 82 -10.35 -13.02 12.03
CA ASP A 82 -10.17 -11.86 12.90
C ASP A 82 -10.91 -10.65 12.32
N GLU A 83 -11.47 -9.86 13.22
CA GLU A 83 -12.20 -8.63 12.93
C GLU A 83 -11.66 -7.51 13.82
N ILE A 84 -11.55 -6.29 13.29
CA ILE A 84 -11.11 -5.10 14.03
C ILE A 84 -11.77 -3.84 13.46
N ASP A 85 -12.14 -2.92 14.33
CA ASP A 85 -12.54 -1.56 13.93
C ASP A 85 -11.33 -0.63 13.96
N VAL A 86 -11.13 0.09 12.86
CA VAL A 86 -10.05 1.06 12.70
C VAL A 86 -10.66 2.44 12.49
N THR A 87 -10.52 3.31 13.49
CA THR A 87 -10.88 4.72 13.35
C THR A 87 -9.73 5.47 12.69
N VAL A 88 -10.00 6.15 11.57
CA VAL A 88 -9.03 6.91 10.79
C VAL A 88 -9.40 8.40 10.76
N HIS A 89 -8.38 9.25 10.68
CA HIS A 89 -8.52 10.70 10.58
C HIS A 89 -7.99 11.23 9.25
N HIS A 90 -8.42 12.43 8.85
CA HIS A 90 -7.85 13.08 7.66
C HIS A 90 -6.34 13.28 7.82
N GLY A 91 -5.57 12.97 6.77
CA GLY A 91 -4.11 13.11 6.77
C GLY A 91 -3.38 12.01 7.56
N GLU A 92 -4.09 11.09 8.20
CA GLU A 92 -3.49 9.96 8.89
C GLU A 92 -2.77 9.04 7.90
N THR A 93 -1.64 8.47 8.33
CA THR A 93 -0.94 7.44 7.56
C THR A 93 -1.09 6.10 8.26
N ILE A 94 -1.67 5.13 7.56
CA ILE A 94 -1.78 3.75 8.04
C ILE A 94 -0.82 2.83 7.30
N THR A 95 -0.35 1.78 7.97
CA THR A 95 0.53 0.77 7.36
C THR A 95 -0.19 -0.56 7.26
N LEU A 96 -0.14 -1.16 6.08
CA LEU A 96 -0.75 -2.44 5.77
C LEU A 96 0.36 -3.44 5.42
N SER A 97 0.20 -4.69 5.83
CA SER A 97 0.94 -5.80 5.22
C SER A 97 0.01 -6.95 4.91
N ALA A 98 0.29 -7.68 3.84
CA ALA A 98 -0.56 -8.75 3.37
C ALA A 98 0.29 -9.85 2.74
N GLN A 99 0.12 -11.08 3.21
CA GLN A 99 0.71 -12.26 2.56
C GLN A 99 0.18 -12.42 1.13
N ALA A 100 0.89 -13.19 0.31
CA ALA A 100 0.44 -13.53 -1.04
C ALA A 100 -0.96 -14.17 -0.99
N ALA A 101 -1.86 -13.72 -1.86
CA ALA A 101 -3.26 -14.13 -1.92
C ALA A 101 -4.07 -13.89 -0.61
N ALA A 102 -3.61 -12.99 0.27
CA ALA A 102 -4.43 -12.53 1.39
C ALA A 102 -5.63 -11.72 0.90
N GLN A 103 -6.76 -11.87 1.59
CA GLN A 103 -8.01 -11.17 1.31
C GLN A 103 -8.55 -10.56 2.59
N VAL A 104 -8.91 -9.28 2.51
CA VAL A 104 -9.46 -8.51 3.61
C VAL A 104 -10.68 -7.75 3.09
N GLU A 105 -11.75 -7.81 3.85
CA GLU A 105 -12.95 -7.00 3.63
C GLU A 105 -12.87 -5.77 4.52
N PHE A 106 -13.08 -4.60 3.93
CA PHE A 106 -13.21 -3.32 4.61
C PHE A 106 -14.63 -2.84 4.44
N THR A 107 -15.32 -2.58 5.54
CA THR A 107 -16.65 -1.96 5.55
C THR A 107 -16.54 -0.59 6.18
N ASN A 108 -16.89 0.46 5.44
CA ASN A 108 -16.98 1.79 6.03
C ASN A 108 -18.29 1.90 6.80
N THR A 109 -18.22 1.99 8.12
CA THR A 109 -19.39 2.06 9.01
C THR A 109 -19.78 3.51 9.36
N SER A 110 -19.09 4.50 8.81
CA SER A 110 -19.40 5.92 8.99
C SER A 110 -20.31 6.46 7.88
N ASP A 111 -20.79 7.69 8.08
CA ASP A 111 -21.64 8.40 7.12
C ASP A 111 -20.86 9.18 6.04
N ILE A 112 -19.51 9.12 6.06
CA ILE A 112 -18.66 9.89 5.15
C ILE A 112 -17.73 8.97 4.34
N PRO A 113 -17.41 9.32 3.08
CA PRO A 113 -16.50 8.53 2.27
C PRO A 113 -15.05 8.61 2.81
N VAL A 114 -14.32 7.50 2.72
CA VAL A 114 -12.90 7.43 3.05
C VAL A 114 -12.11 7.13 1.79
N LYS A 115 -11.10 7.95 1.50
CA LYS A 115 -10.14 7.67 0.42
C LYS A 115 -8.78 7.31 1.01
N ALA A 116 -8.18 6.23 0.52
CA ALA A 116 -6.86 5.78 0.93
C ALA A 116 -5.92 5.69 -0.28
N MET A 117 -4.82 6.46 -0.26
CA MET A 117 -3.80 6.43 -1.30
C MET A 117 -2.57 5.65 -0.81
N CYS A 118 -2.40 4.43 -1.30
CA CYS A 118 -1.42 3.46 -0.84
C CYS A 118 -0.21 3.34 -1.78
N HIS A 119 0.98 3.20 -1.20
CA HIS A 119 2.24 2.98 -1.91
C HIS A 119 2.97 1.77 -1.30
N THR A 120 3.45 0.86 -2.14
CA THR A 120 4.23 -0.32 -1.74
C THR A 120 5.73 -0.08 -1.80
#